data_AF-A0A9D7XFZ2-F1
#
_entry.id   AF-A0A9D7XFZ2-F1
#
_cell.length_a   1.000
_cell.length_b   1.000
_cell.length_c   1.000
_cell.angle_alpha   90.00
_cell.angle_beta   90.00
_cell.angle_gamma   90.00
#
_symmetry.space_group_name_H-M   'P 1'
#
loop_
_entity.id
_entity.type
_entity.pdbx_description
1 polymer ?
#
loop_
_entity_poly.entity_id
_entity_poly.type
_entity_poly.pdbx_seq_one_letter_code
_entity_poly.pdbx_strand_id
1 'polypeptide(L)'
;MEELVRKTLKENGQTLRFLENKGQVKNPNVLYYFNGKQGSVYIEKNKIRFIAQEYVKMEDESFKFDSLTNALPEVNNVLKSLHTFTLEMDGANPLPNLKLGDSFGTRYNFFQDLNPKNWVSGVHAAKDLTLEEIYPGIGLRLYSTKDGALEFDWIMKPGADYEQIKLKFTGQDNLKIDKDGGLTVGLRFSDVKFNIPESYQVTEDGKVPVKMTFKETEDNTITFHTKAKLDARYPLVIDPTLNWGTFMDDDSGTFDEYLYAIQIDTLDGVIYCAGATNKNITVNVNPN
;
A
#
# COMPACT_ATOMS: atom_id res chain seq x y z
N MET A 1 -18.81 27.37 -1.33
CA MET A 1 -18.41 26.90 -2.68
C MET A 1 -16.92 26.64 -2.73
N GLU A 2 -16.07 27.59 -2.33
CA GLU A 2 -14.61 27.43 -2.31
C GLU A 2 -14.11 26.30 -1.40
N GLU A 3 -14.70 26.13 -0.22
CA GLU A 3 -14.38 25.04 0.71
C GLU A 3 -14.74 23.65 0.16
N LEU A 4 -15.88 23.55 -0.53
CA LEU A 4 -16.31 22.33 -1.22
C LEU A 4 -15.35 21.99 -2.37
N VAL A 5 -14.95 22.99 -3.16
CA VAL A 5 -13.97 22.82 -4.23
C VAL A 5 -12.62 22.37 -3.67
N ARG A 6 -12.10 23.00 -2.60
CA ARG A 6 -10.84 22.59 -1.95
C ARG A 6 -10.93 21.18 -1.37
N LYS A 7 -12.04 20.83 -0.73
CA LYS A 7 -12.27 19.48 -0.20
C LYS A 7 -12.28 18.43 -1.31
N THR A 8 -13.03 18.66 -2.40
CA THR A 8 -13.08 17.76 -3.55
C THR A 8 -11.74 17.65 -4.27
N LEU A 9 -10.97 18.74 -4.38
CA LEU A 9 -9.61 18.71 -4.94
C LEU A 9 -8.66 17.89 -4.06
N LYS A 10 -8.74 18.04 -2.73
CA LYS A 10 -7.94 17.28 -1.77
C LYS A 10 -8.27 15.78 -1.82
N GLU A 11 -9.55 15.42 -1.81
CA GLU A 11 -10.02 14.03 -1.92
C GLU A 11 -9.59 13.39 -3.25
N ASN A 12 -9.72 14.12 -4.37
CA ASN A 12 -9.29 13.64 -5.70
C ASN A 12 -7.76 13.48 -5.84
N GLY A 13 -6.99 14.26 -5.09
CA GLY A 13 -5.53 14.17 -5.04
C GLY A 13 -5.02 13.04 -4.13
N GLN A 14 -5.83 12.62 -3.16
CA GLN A 14 -5.50 11.52 -2.24
C GLN A 14 -5.94 10.16 -2.76
N THR A 15 -7.04 10.07 -3.53
CA THR A 15 -7.56 8.77 -4.00
C THR A 15 -6.60 8.09 -4.98
N LEU A 16 -6.18 6.85 -4.68
CA LEU A 16 -5.41 6.01 -5.59
C LEU A 16 -6.18 5.74 -6.88
N ARG A 17 -5.44 5.70 -7.98
CA ARG A 17 -5.99 5.50 -9.32
C ARG A 17 -5.37 4.25 -9.92
N PHE A 18 -6.14 3.17 -9.97
CA PHE A 18 -5.71 1.93 -10.59
C PHE A 18 -5.73 2.11 -12.10
N LEU A 19 -4.57 2.33 -12.71
CA LEU A 19 -4.40 2.52 -14.14
C LEU A 19 -4.38 1.16 -14.83
N GLU A 20 -5.22 1.01 -15.85
CA GLU A 20 -5.22 -0.16 -16.72
C GLU A 20 -3.89 -0.28 -17.47
N ASN A 21 -3.29 -1.47 -17.43
CA ASN A 21 -2.13 -1.75 -18.27
C ASN A 21 -2.57 -2.08 -19.71
N LYS A 22 -2.45 -1.10 -20.60
CA LYS A 22 -2.66 -1.25 -22.05
C LYS A 22 -1.33 -1.35 -22.82
N GLY A 23 -0.23 -1.64 -22.11
CA GLY A 23 1.12 -1.75 -22.68
C GLY A 23 2.11 -0.71 -22.15
N GLN A 24 1.72 0.16 -21.21
CA GLN A 24 2.62 1.11 -20.54
C GLN A 24 3.62 0.36 -19.66
N VAL A 25 3.21 -0.79 -19.11
CA VAL A 25 4.08 -1.71 -18.39
C VAL A 25 4.37 -2.89 -19.30
N LYS A 26 5.65 -3.11 -19.61
CA LYS A 26 6.10 -4.16 -20.54
C LYS A 26 5.71 -5.58 -20.12
N ASN A 27 5.52 -5.81 -18.81
CA ASN A 27 5.04 -7.11 -18.32
C ASN A 27 3.54 -7.26 -18.64
N PRO A 28 3.14 -8.17 -19.54
CA PRO A 28 1.74 -8.33 -19.95
C PRO A 28 0.86 -8.97 -18.88
N ASN A 29 1.44 -9.54 -17.81
CA ASN A 29 0.67 -10.13 -16.71
C ASN A 29 0.13 -9.08 -15.75
N VAL A 30 0.66 -7.86 -15.78
CA VAL A 30 0.14 -6.72 -15.02
C VAL A 30 -1.19 -6.33 -15.63
N LEU A 31 -2.25 -6.38 -14.84
CA LEU A 31 -3.59 -5.94 -15.21
C LEU A 31 -3.76 -4.45 -14.93
N TYR A 32 -3.42 -4.05 -13.70
CA TYR A 32 -3.56 -2.69 -13.19
C TYR A 32 -2.35 -2.33 -12.35
N TYR A 33 -2.06 -1.04 -12.26
CA TYR A 33 -1.00 -0.54 -11.39
C TYR A 33 -1.36 0.86 -10.88
N PHE A 34 -0.69 1.28 -9.81
CA PHE A 34 -0.72 2.66 -9.38
C PHE A 34 0.64 3.06 -8.81
N ASN A 35 0.90 4.37 -8.78
CA ASN A 35 2.06 4.95 -8.14
C ASN A 35 1.57 5.73 -6.92
N GLY A 36 1.93 5.26 -5.73
CA GLY A 36 1.71 5.96 -4.47
C GLY A 36 2.94 6.76 -4.07
N LYS A 37 2.86 7.46 -2.93
CA LYS A 37 3.99 8.25 -2.41
C LYS A 37 5.20 7.41 -1.98
N GLN A 38 4.95 6.20 -1.47
CA GLN A 38 5.98 5.32 -0.90
C GLN A 38 6.47 4.26 -1.89
N GLY A 39 5.87 4.20 -3.07
CA GLY A 39 6.19 3.18 -4.05
C GLY A 39 5.12 2.93 -5.09
N SER A 40 5.44 2.03 -5.99
CA SER A 40 4.55 1.55 -7.05
C SER A 40 4.01 0.17 -6.71
N VAL A 41 2.75 -0.09 -7.05
CA VAL A 41 2.13 -1.40 -6.89
C VAL A 41 1.58 -1.87 -8.23
N TYR A 42 1.89 -3.12 -8.57
CA TYR A 42 1.46 -3.77 -9.80
C TYR A 42 0.63 -5.00 -9.45
N ILE A 43 -0.62 -5.01 -9.93
CA ILE A 43 -1.57 -6.09 -9.73
C ILE A 43 -1.51 -7.00 -10.95
N GLU A 44 -1.08 -8.24 -10.73
CA GLU A 44 -1.15 -9.33 -11.70
C GLU A 44 -2.27 -10.30 -11.29
N LYS A 45 -2.58 -11.31 -12.13
CA LYS A 45 -3.70 -12.24 -11.89
C LYS A 45 -3.57 -13.04 -10.58
N ASN A 46 -2.36 -13.45 -10.25
CA ASN A 46 -2.06 -14.32 -9.09
C ASN A 46 -0.95 -13.76 -8.19
N LYS A 47 -0.53 -12.51 -8.38
CA LYS A 47 0.46 -11.87 -7.52
C LYS A 47 0.31 -10.36 -7.50
N ILE A 48 0.78 -9.74 -6.43
CA ILE A 48 0.90 -8.29 -6.31
C ILE A 48 2.38 -7.98 -6.08
N ARG A 49 2.93 -7.10 -6.89
CA ARG A 49 4.32 -6.66 -6.78
C ARG A 49 4.38 -5.24 -6.23
N PHE A 50 5.22 -5.04 -5.24
CA PHE A 50 5.45 -3.76 -4.59
C PHE A 50 6.87 -3.31 -4.88
N ILE A 51 7.04 -2.04 -5.26
CA ILE A 51 8.34 -1.40 -5.44
C ILE A 51 8.44 -0.25 -4.45
N ALA A 52 9.20 -0.46 -3.39
CA ALA A 52 9.57 0.54 -2.40
C ALA A 52 10.55 1.55 -2.99
N GLN A 53 10.40 2.81 -2.62
CA GLN A 53 11.28 3.90 -3.05
C GLN A 53 11.85 4.64 -1.85
N GLU A 54 13.18 4.73 -1.77
CA GLU A 54 13.88 5.57 -0.81
C GLU A 54 14.33 6.84 -1.52
N TYR A 55 13.89 8.00 -1.02
CA TYR A 55 14.33 9.30 -1.50
C TYR A 55 15.28 9.94 -0.49
N VAL A 56 16.30 10.63 -0.98
CA VAL A 56 17.18 11.47 -0.16
C VAL A 56 17.05 12.90 -0.64
N LYS A 57 16.94 13.82 0.33
CA LYS A 57 17.06 15.25 0.07
C LYS A 57 18.51 15.55 -0.29
N MET A 58 18.75 16.08 -1.49
CA MET A 58 20.02 16.75 -1.73
C MET A 58 19.91 18.17 -1.20
N GLU A 59 20.61 18.45 -0.10
CA GLU A 59 20.91 19.81 0.29
C GLU A 59 22.00 20.31 -0.65
N ASP A 60 21.64 21.29 -1.47
CA ASP A 60 22.58 21.95 -2.34
C ASP A 60 23.30 23.02 -1.52
N GLU A 61 24.50 22.71 -1.00
CA GLU A 61 25.33 23.60 -0.17
C GLU A 61 25.69 24.94 -0.87
N SER A 62 25.34 25.11 -2.14
CA SER A 62 25.73 26.26 -2.97
C SER A 62 24.73 27.42 -3.02
N PHE A 63 23.53 27.31 -2.44
CA PHE A 63 22.53 28.37 -2.54
C PHE A 63 22.74 29.51 -1.54
N LYS A 64 23.51 30.52 -1.95
CA LYS A 64 23.38 31.87 -1.40
C LYS A 64 21.95 32.35 -1.65
N PHE A 65 21.27 32.77 -0.59
CA PHE A 65 19.96 33.42 -0.62
C PHE A 65 20.00 34.63 -1.56
N ASP A 66 19.53 34.49 -2.80
CA ASP A 66 19.38 35.62 -3.72
C ASP A 66 18.01 36.25 -3.47
N SER A 67 18.01 37.38 -2.78
CA SER A 67 16.81 38.14 -2.37
C SER A 67 15.94 38.66 -3.53
N LEU A 68 16.27 38.33 -4.78
CA LEU A 68 15.64 38.89 -5.99
C LEU A 68 14.52 38.04 -6.58
N THR A 69 14.39 36.75 -6.27
CA THR A 69 13.49 35.87 -7.05
C THR A 69 12.20 35.44 -6.35
N ASN A 70 12.04 35.63 -5.03
CA ASN A 70 10.87 35.15 -4.26
C ASN A 70 10.46 33.70 -4.60
N ALA A 71 11.37 32.88 -5.11
CA ALA A 71 11.10 31.50 -5.49
C ALA A 71 11.27 30.63 -4.25
N LEU A 72 10.25 29.85 -3.92
CA LEU A 72 10.37 28.79 -2.93
C LEU A 72 11.47 27.82 -3.40
N PRO A 73 12.33 27.32 -2.50
CA PRO A 73 13.38 26.38 -2.88
C PRO A 73 12.75 25.13 -3.52
N GLU A 74 13.22 24.75 -4.71
CA GLU A 74 12.89 23.46 -5.32
C GLU A 74 13.59 22.36 -4.52
N VAL A 75 12.82 21.62 -3.72
CA VAL A 75 13.32 20.44 -3.00
C VAL A 75 13.56 19.33 -4.02
N ASN A 76 14.81 19.12 -4.41
CA ASN A 76 15.20 18.03 -5.29
C ASN A 76 15.34 16.72 -4.49
N ASN A 77 14.24 15.99 -4.36
CA ASN A 77 14.26 14.61 -3.84
C ASN A 77 14.86 13.68 -4.91
N VAL A 78 16.01 13.09 -4.62
CA VAL A 78 16.67 12.13 -5.52
C VAL A 78 16.34 10.72 -5.07
N LEU A 79 15.91 9.88 -6.01
CA LEU A 79 15.72 8.45 -5.75
C LEU A 79 17.08 7.81 -5.41
N LYS A 80 17.22 7.35 -4.18
CA LYS A 80 18.45 6.76 -3.65
C LYS A 80 18.47 5.25 -3.83
N SER A 81 17.35 4.59 -3.56
CA SER A 81 17.27 3.13 -3.56
C SER A 81 15.86 2.63 -3.91
N LEU A 82 15.82 1.42 -4.48
CA LEU A 82 14.61 0.67 -4.75
C LEU A 82 14.69 -0.69 -4.04
N HIS A 83 13.55 -1.16 -3.55
CA HIS A 83 13.41 -2.53 -3.06
C HIS A 83 12.12 -3.12 -3.60
N THR A 84 12.19 -4.28 -4.26
CA THR A 84 10.99 -4.96 -4.78
C THR A 84 10.70 -6.20 -3.95
N PHE A 85 9.47 -6.31 -3.45
CA PHE A 85 8.95 -7.56 -2.91
C PHE A 85 7.64 -7.94 -3.61
N THR A 86 7.29 -9.21 -3.59
CA THR A 86 6.14 -9.77 -4.28
C THR A 86 5.34 -10.63 -3.32
N LEU A 87 4.03 -10.42 -3.33
CA LEU A 87 3.02 -11.24 -2.70
C LEU A 87 2.42 -12.17 -3.76
N GLU A 88 2.80 -13.44 -3.78
CA GLU A 88 2.24 -14.44 -4.68
C GLU A 88 1.11 -15.21 -4.00
N MET A 89 -0.02 -15.34 -4.68
CA MET A 89 -1.19 -16.07 -4.21
C MET A 89 -1.07 -17.52 -4.72
N ASP A 90 -0.44 -18.37 -3.90
CA ASP A 90 -0.14 -19.76 -4.26
C ASP A 90 -1.44 -20.55 -4.38
N GLY A 91 -1.54 -21.39 -5.41
CA GLY A 91 -2.76 -22.12 -5.76
C GLY A 91 -3.92 -21.27 -6.31
N ALA A 92 -3.71 -19.97 -6.52
CA ALA A 92 -4.76 -19.11 -7.05
C ALA A 92 -5.15 -19.47 -8.49
N ASN A 93 -6.42 -19.20 -8.83
CA ASN A 93 -6.92 -19.28 -10.18
C ASN A 93 -6.05 -18.40 -11.11
N PRO A 94 -5.44 -18.95 -12.17
CA PRO A 94 -4.59 -18.18 -13.07
C PRO A 94 -5.37 -17.18 -13.94
N LEU A 95 -6.71 -17.26 -13.97
CA LEU A 95 -7.61 -16.41 -14.73
C LEU A 95 -8.83 -16.01 -13.86
N PRO A 96 -8.63 -15.20 -12.79
CA PRO A 96 -9.74 -14.73 -11.98
C PRO A 96 -10.63 -13.77 -12.78
N ASN A 97 -11.92 -13.71 -12.42
CA ASN A 97 -12.84 -12.76 -13.03
C ASN A 97 -12.54 -11.36 -12.49
N LEU A 98 -12.15 -10.44 -13.37
CA LEU A 98 -11.87 -9.06 -12.98
C LEU A 98 -13.15 -8.23 -13.02
N LYS A 99 -13.53 -7.67 -11.88
CA LYS A 99 -14.61 -6.68 -11.76
C LYS A 99 -14.02 -5.32 -11.39
N LEU A 100 -14.41 -4.28 -12.11
CA LEU A 100 -13.96 -2.91 -11.86
C LEU A 100 -15.06 -2.13 -11.14
N GLY A 101 -14.65 -1.28 -10.20
CA GLY A 101 -15.51 -0.24 -9.66
C GLY A 101 -15.68 0.92 -10.63
N ASP A 102 -16.17 2.05 -10.11
CA ASP A 102 -16.35 3.26 -10.90
C ASP A 102 -15.05 3.68 -11.59
N SER A 103 -15.17 4.10 -12.85
CA SER A 103 -14.06 4.71 -13.57
C SER A 103 -13.98 6.22 -13.30
N PHE A 104 -12.77 6.75 -13.27
CA PHE A 104 -12.56 8.18 -13.32
C PHE A 104 -12.89 8.72 -14.73
N GLY A 105 -13.49 9.91 -14.81
CA GLY A 105 -13.73 10.58 -16.09
C GLY A 105 -12.44 10.99 -16.81
N THR A 106 -11.34 11.10 -16.08
CA THR A 106 -10.00 11.42 -16.62
C THR A 106 -9.51 10.34 -17.58
N ARG A 107 -8.84 10.76 -18.66
CA ARG A 107 -8.11 9.87 -19.58
C ARG A 107 -6.62 10.13 -19.46
N TYR A 108 -5.85 9.05 -19.47
CA TYR A 108 -4.40 9.11 -19.41
C TYR A 108 -3.81 8.69 -20.75
N ASN A 109 -2.80 9.44 -21.20
CA ASN A 109 -2.05 9.17 -22.42
C ASN A 109 -0.56 9.11 -22.04
N PHE A 110 0.12 8.09 -22.53
CA PHE A 110 1.50 7.78 -22.20
C PHE A 110 2.33 7.80 -23.48
N PHE A 111 3.28 8.74 -23.53
CA PHE A 111 4.22 8.94 -24.63
C PHE A 111 5.62 8.58 -24.12
N GLN A 112 5.85 7.28 -23.88
CA GLN A 112 6.99 6.81 -23.09
C GLN A 112 8.33 6.90 -23.82
N ASP A 113 8.32 7.03 -25.15
CA ASP A 113 9.50 7.27 -25.97
C ASP A 113 9.15 8.03 -27.26
N LEU A 114 10.19 8.28 -28.07
CA LEU A 114 10.09 8.99 -29.34
C LEU A 114 9.43 8.17 -30.46
N ASN A 115 9.12 6.88 -30.25
CA ASN A 115 8.48 6.03 -31.24
C ASN A 115 6.95 6.04 -31.03
N PRO A 116 6.17 6.63 -31.96
CA PRO A 116 4.72 6.70 -31.80
C PRO A 116 4.02 5.35 -31.72
N LYS A 117 4.67 4.26 -32.16
CA LYS A 117 4.13 2.90 -32.02
C LYS A 117 4.08 2.42 -30.57
N ASN A 118 4.86 3.03 -29.68
CA ASN A 118 4.91 2.70 -28.26
C ASN A 118 4.00 3.63 -27.44
N TRP A 119 3.27 4.55 -28.09
CA TRP A 119 2.35 5.45 -27.42
C TRP A 119 1.07 4.71 -27.04
N VAL A 120 0.61 4.93 -25.82
CA VAL A 120 -0.60 4.31 -25.29
C VAL A 120 -1.57 5.41 -24.89
N SER A 121 -2.73 5.45 -25.53
CA SER A 121 -3.74 6.50 -25.30
C SER A 121 -5.06 5.93 -24.79
N GLY A 122 -5.87 6.82 -24.20
CA GLY A 122 -7.21 6.48 -23.73
C GLY A 122 -7.19 5.45 -22.61
N VAL A 123 -6.22 5.55 -21.70
CA VAL A 123 -6.11 4.69 -20.54
C VAL A 123 -7.08 5.18 -19.48
N HIS A 124 -7.82 4.24 -18.90
CA HIS A 124 -8.76 4.49 -17.84
C HIS A 124 -8.15 4.19 -16.48
N ALA A 125 -8.62 4.90 -15.46
CA ALA A 125 -8.39 4.54 -14.08
C ALA A 125 -9.70 4.04 -13.45
N ALA A 126 -9.60 3.01 -12.62
CA ALA A 126 -10.66 2.55 -11.73
C ALA A 126 -10.42 3.05 -10.30
N LYS A 127 -11.50 3.26 -9.53
CA LYS A 127 -11.43 3.58 -8.09
C LYS A 127 -11.09 2.36 -7.23
N ASP A 128 -11.59 1.20 -7.63
CA ASP A 128 -11.32 -0.09 -7.02
C ASP A 128 -11.42 -1.19 -8.07
N LEU A 129 -10.87 -2.36 -7.75
CA LEU A 129 -10.97 -3.56 -8.57
C LEU A 129 -11.11 -4.79 -7.68
N THR A 130 -11.79 -5.82 -8.17
CA THR A 130 -11.96 -7.09 -7.49
C THR A 130 -11.56 -8.23 -8.41
N LEU A 131 -10.65 -9.07 -7.93
CA LEU A 131 -10.33 -10.37 -8.52
C LEU A 131 -11.27 -11.41 -7.90
N GLU A 132 -12.38 -11.69 -8.57
CA GLU A 132 -13.37 -12.67 -8.13
C GLU A 132 -12.92 -14.11 -8.46
N GLU A 133 -13.29 -15.06 -7.59
CA GLU A 133 -12.91 -16.48 -7.73
C GLU A 133 -11.40 -16.66 -7.89
N ILE A 134 -10.62 -15.90 -7.11
CA ILE A 134 -9.16 -16.06 -7.03
C ILE A 134 -8.79 -17.37 -6.33
N TYR A 135 -9.63 -17.81 -5.40
CA TYR A 135 -9.78 -19.19 -4.97
C TYR A 135 -11.28 -19.55 -5.04
N PRO A 136 -11.65 -20.84 -5.03
CA PRO A 136 -13.05 -21.26 -4.99
C PRO A 136 -13.88 -20.53 -3.92
N GLY A 137 -14.80 -19.66 -4.35
CA GLY A 137 -15.66 -18.87 -3.49
C GLY A 137 -14.99 -17.67 -2.78
N ILE A 138 -13.76 -17.31 -3.15
CA ILE A 138 -12.98 -16.23 -2.53
C ILE A 138 -12.64 -15.19 -3.60
N GLY A 139 -12.81 -13.91 -3.28
CA GLY A 139 -12.34 -12.79 -4.08
C GLY A 139 -11.38 -11.89 -3.30
N LEU A 140 -10.54 -11.16 -4.02
CA LEU A 140 -9.66 -10.12 -3.49
C LEU A 140 -10.08 -8.77 -4.07
N ARG A 141 -10.57 -7.87 -3.22
CA ARG A 141 -10.87 -6.48 -3.59
C ARG A 141 -9.68 -5.60 -3.23
N LEU A 142 -9.33 -4.65 -4.09
CA LEU A 142 -8.30 -3.64 -3.87
C LEU A 142 -8.90 -2.25 -4.06
N TYR A 143 -8.69 -1.34 -3.12
CA TYR A 143 -9.26 0.00 -3.15
C TYR A 143 -8.37 1.03 -2.44
N SER A 144 -8.69 2.31 -2.66
CA SER A 144 -8.04 3.42 -1.97
C SER A 144 -8.76 3.75 -0.67
N THR A 145 -8.00 3.97 0.40
CA THR A 145 -8.51 4.66 1.58
C THR A 145 -8.75 6.14 1.28
N LYS A 146 -9.48 6.82 2.18
CA LYS A 146 -9.69 8.27 2.10
C LYS A 146 -8.37 9.06 2.13
N ASP A 147 -7.36 8.52 2.81
CA ASP A 147 -6.05 9.15 2.95
C ASP A 147 -5.07 8.74 1.83
N GLY A 148 -5.51 7.91 0.90
CA GLY A 148 -4.72 7.49 -0.27
C GLY A 148 -3.81 6.30 -0.05
N ALA A 149 -4.06 5.52 1.00
CA ALA A 149 -3.39 4.24 1.20
C ALA A 149 -4.10 3.13 0.39
N LEU A 150 -3.37 2.05 0.13
CA LEU A 150 -3.93 0.85 -0.50
C LEU A 150 -4.50 -0.05 0.59
N GLU A 151 -5.76 -0.44 0.43
CA GLU A 151 -6.41 -1.47 1.23
C GLU A 151 -6.87 -2.63 0.36
N PHE A 152 -7.02 -3.80 0.98
CA PHE A 152 -7.54 -4.98 0.32
C PHE A 152 -8.47 -5.76 1.23
N ASP A 153 -9.58 -6.25 0.67
CA ASP A 153 -10.50 -7.15 1.36
C ASP A 153 -10.44 -8.54 0.74
N TRP A 154 -10.26 -9.57 1.57
CA TRP A 154 -10.59 -10.94 1.20
C TRP A 154 -12.07 -11.19 1.46
N ILE A 155 -12.83 -11.40 0.40
CA ILE A 155 -14.29 -11.55 0.43
C ILE A 155 -14.63 -13.00 0.14
N MET A 156 -15.29 -13.66 1.08
CA MET A 156 -15.51 -15.11 1.04
C MET A 156 -17.00 -15.39 1.04
N LYS A 157 -17.45 -16.17 0.05
CA LYS A 157 -18.83 -16.66 0.00
C LYS A 157 -19.09 -17.64 1.15
N PRO A 158 -20.36 -17.89 1.51
CA PRO A 158 -20.72 -18.95 2.43
C PRO A 158 -20.03 -20.27 2.07
N GLY A 159 -19.40 -20.91 3.07
CA GLY A 159 -18.71 -22.18 2.93
C GLY A 159 -17.34 -22.13 2.26
N ALA A 160 -16.86 -20.96 1.83
CA ALA A 160 -15.50 -20.82 1.31
C ALA A 160 -14.46 -21.02 2.44
N ASP A 161 -13.36 -21.69 2.10
CA ASP A 161 -12.31 -22.05 3.06
C ASP A 161 -11.16 -21.06 3.03
N TYR A 162 -10.99 -20.29 4.11
CA TYR A 162 -9.94 -19.28 4.21
C TYR A 162 -8.53 -19.83 4.23
N GLU A 163 -8.34 -21.10 4.58
CA GLU A 163 -7.03 -21.74 4.62
C GLU A 163 -6.46 -21.97 3.21
N GLN A 164 -7.28 -21.80 2.17
CA GLN A 164 -6.81 -21.78 0.79
C GLN A 164 -6.02 -20.52 0.45
N ILE A 165 -6.19 -19.43 1.20
CA ILE A 165 -5.39 -18.21 0.99
C ILE A 165 -3.97 -18.47 1.49
N LYS A 166 -3.06 -18.64 0.52
CA LYS A 166 -1.64 -18.88 0.74
C LYS A 166 -0.83 -17.79 0.05
N LEU A 167 -0.19 -16.96 0.86
CA LEU A 167 0.47 -15.72 0.47
C LEU A 167 1.98 -15.90 0.57
N LYS A 168 2.62 -16.27 -0.54
CA LYS A 168 4.07 -16.46 -0.59
C LYS A 168 4.78 -15.13 -0.83
N PHE A 169 5.60 -14.72 0.13
CA PHE A 169 6.40 -13.51 0.02
C PHE A 169 7.78 -13.80 -0.57
N THR A 170 8.16 -13.04 -1.59
CA THR A 170 9.50 -13.09 -2.19
C THR A 170 10.10 -11.71 -2.37
N GLY A 171 11.43 -11.61 -2.27
CA GLY A 171 12.18 -10.37 -2.49
C GLY A 171 12.43 -9.54 -1.24
N GLN A 172 11.73 -9.80 -0.13
CA GLN A 172 11.98 -9.20 1.19
C GLN A 172 13.28 -9.70 1.83
N ASP A 173 13.87 -8.89 2.72
CA ASP A 173 15.05 -9.27 3.52
C ASP A 173 14.66 -10.05 4.79
N ASN A 174 13.46 -9.80 5.32
CA ASN A 174 12.91 -10.50 6.48
C ASN A 174 11.38 -10.60 6.41
N LEU A 175 10.81 -11.61 7.07
CA LEU A 175 9.37 -11.81 7.23
C LEU A 175 9.10 -12.26 8.66
N LYS A 176 8.14 -11.61 9.35
CA LYS A 176 7.88 -11.89 10.76
C LYS A 176 6.42 -11.69 11.13
N ILE A 177 5.86 -12.62 11.91
CA ILE A 177 4.60 -12.43 12.61
C ILE A 177 4.85 -11.67 13.92
N ASP A 178 4.13 -10.57 14.11
CA ASP A 178 4.23 -9.74 15.30
C ASP A 178 3.39 -10.28 16.47
N LYS A 179 3.69 -9.84 17.69
CA LYS A 179 3.04 -10.37 18.92
C LYS A 179 1.54 -10.12 18.96
N ASP A 180 1.08 -9.06 18.30
CA ASP A 180 -0.33 -8.68 18.15
C ASP A 180 -1.05 -9.47 17.04
N GLY A 181 -0.32 -10.28 16.27
CA GLY A 181 -0.84 -11.05 15.15
C GLY A 181 -0.75 -10.34 13.79
N GLY A 182 -0.07 -9.19 13.73
CA GLY A 182 0.33 -8.51 12.49
C GLY A 182 1.46 -9.25 11.76
N LEU A 183 1.80 -8.73 10.58
CA LEU A 183 2.88 -9.23 9.73
C LEU A 183 3.81 -8.07 9.34
N THR A 184 5.09 -8.20 9.64
CA THR A 184 6.13 -7.27 9.20
C THR A 184 6.95 -7.88 8.07
N VAL A 185 7.03 -7.16 6.95
CA VAL A 185 7.88 -7.45 5.79
C VAL A 185 9.06 -6.47 5.83
N GLY A 186 10.24 -6.99 6.15
CA GLY A 186 11.45 -6.19 6.28
C GLY A 186 12.11 -5.94 4.92
N LEU A 187 12.36 -4.68 4.60
CA LEU A 187 13.10 -4.24 3.42
C LEU A 187 14.39 -3.54 3.85
N ARG A 188 15.40 -3.52 2.98
CA ARG A 188 16.71 -2.88 3.20
C ARG A 188 16.74 -1.48 3.83
N PHE A 189 15.69 -0.67 3.66
CA PHE A 189 15.63 0.72 4.12
C PHE A 189 14.32 1.06 4.85
N SER A 190 13.39 0.11 4.99
CA SER A 190 12.08 0.36 5.62
C SER A 190 11.36 -0.95 5.89
N ASP A 191 10.36 -0.92 6.77
CA ASP A 191 9.44 -2.04 6.95
C ASP A 191 8.08 -1.75 6.32
N VAL A 192 7.41 -2.82 5.89
CA VAL A 192 6.03 -2.80 5.45
C VAL A 192 5.21 -3.67 6.38
N LYS A 193 4.20 -3.10 7.04
CA LYS A 193 3.38 -3.82 8.02
C LYS A 193 1.99 -4.10 7.48
N PHE A 194 1.53 -5.33 7.67
CA PHE A 194 0.16 -5.74 7.43
C PHE A 194 -0.52 -6.02 8.77
N ASN A 195 -1.68 -5.42 8.98
CA ASN A 195 -2.51 -5.66 10.16
C ASN A 195 -3.92 -6.07 9.72
N ILE A 196 -4.69 -6.72 10.61
CA ILE A 196 -6.10 -7.05 10.35
C ILE A 196 -6.96 -6.26 11.35
N PRO A 197 -7.28 -4.98 11.07
CA PRO A 197 -8.11 -4.19 11.97
C PRO A 197 -9.55 -4.70 12.05
N GLU A 198 -10.11 -5.20 10.94
CA GLU A 198 -11.46 -5.75 10.89
C GLU A 198 -11.47 -7.13 10.21
N SER A 199 -12.13 -8.10 10.84
CA SER A 199 -12.60 -9.30 10.17
C SER A 199 -13.92 -9.73 10.78
N TYR A 200 -14.88 -10.17 9.96
CA TYR A 200 -16.26 -10.39 10.41
C TYR A 200 -17.03 -11.32 9.48
N GLN A 201 -18.03 -12.00 10.05
CA GLN A 201 -19.08 -12.65 9.27
C GLN A 201 -20.25 -11.70 9.03
N VAL A 202 -20.85 -11.78 7.85
CA VAL A 202 -22.06 -11.01 7.51
C VAL A 202 -23.29 -11.89 7.74
N THR A 203 -24.00 -11.67 8.84
CA THR A 203 -25.18 -12.44 9.24
C THR A 203 -26.47 -11.66 8.97
N GLU A 204 -27.62 -12.29 9.21
CA GLU A 204 -28.93 -11.61 9.13
C GLU A 204 -29.03 -10.44 10.14
N ASP A 205 -28.35 -10.55 11.29
CA ASP A 205 -28.31 -9.52 12.35
C ASP A 205 -27.20 -8.47 12.11
N GLY A 206 -26.46 -8.56 11.00
CA GLY A 206 -25.37 -7.67 10.63
C GLY A 206 -23.97 -8.28 10.81
N LYS A 207 -22.95 -7.42 10.98
CA LYS A 207 -21.54 -7.81 11.11
C LYS A 207 -21.28 -8.47 12.47
N VAL A 208 -20.81 -9.70 12.47
CA VAL A 208 -20.32 -10.42 13.66
C VAL A 208 -18.80 -10.49 13.62
N PRO A 209 -18.08 -9.79 14.52
CA PRO A 209 -16.62 -9.77 14.52
C PRO A 209 -16.01 -11.17 14.70
N VAL A 210 -14.97 -11.44 13.95
CA VAL A 210 -14.13 -12.63 14.04
C VAL A 210 -12.71 -12.14 14.27
N LYS A 211 -12.00 -12.65 15.27
CA LYS A 211 -10.58 -12.33 15.42
C LYS A 211 -9.74 -13.22 14.49
N MET A 212 -9.13 -12.61 13.47
CA MET A 212 -8.14 -13.25 12.60
C MET A 212 -6.74 -12.73 12.92
N THR A 213 -5.73 -13.57 12.70
CA THR A 213 -4.31 -13.20 12.76
C THR A 213 -3.58 -13.79 11.57
N PHE A 214 -2.44 -13.20 11.20
CA PHE A 214 -1.53 -13.86 10.28
C PHE A 214 -0.88 -15.08 10.93
N LYS A 215 -0.58 -16.09 10.12
CA LYS A 215 0.17 -17.28 10.51
C LYS A 215 1.16 -17.60 9.41
N GLU A 216 2.43 -17.66 9.77
CA GLU A 216 3.47 -18.15 8.88
C GLU A 216 3.44 -19.69 8.81
N THR A 217 3.64 -20.20 7.60
CA THR A 217 3.79 -21.62 7.29
C THR A 217 5.22 -21.85 6.75
N GLU A 218 5.39 -22.69 5.73
CA GLU A 218 6.71 -22.98 5.16
C GLU A 218 7.07 -21.97 4.06
N ASP A 219 8.36 -21.81 3.76
CA ASP A 219 8.86 -21.05 2.61
C ASP A 219 8.32 -19.61 2.46
N ASN A 220 8.31 -18.82 3.54
CA ASN A 220 7.80 -17.44 3.56
C ASN A 220 6.32 -17.33 3.13
N THR A 221 5.53 -18.38 3.39
CA THR A 221 4.11 -18.42 3.03
C THR A 221 3.25 -18.08 4.23
N ILE A 222 2.45 -17.02 4.11
CA ILE A 222 1.53 -16.56 5.13
C ILE A 222 0.10 -17.04 4.81
N THR A 223 -0.63 -17.43 5.84
CA THR A 223 -2.06 -17.70 5.80
C THR A 223 -2.77 -16.98 6.96
N PHE A 224 -4.09 -17.12 7.03
CA PHE A 224 -4.89 -16.59 8.14
C PHE A 224 -5.15 -17.67 9.18
N HIS A 225 -5.35 -17.25 10.42
CA HIS A 225 -5.72 -18.13 11.51
C HIS A 225 -6.75 -17.47 12.43
N THR A 226 -7.72 -18.26 12.89
CA THR A 226 -8.63 -17.88 13.96
C THR A 226 -8.85 -19.02 14.93
N LYS A 227 -9.09 -18.67 16.20
CA LYS A 227 -9.58 -19.60 17.23
C LYS A 227 -11.11 -19.59 17.34
N ALA A 228 -11.78 -18.65 16.67
CA ALA A 228 -13.22 -18.54 16.70
C ALA A 228 -13.83 -19.65 15.83
N LYS A 229 -14.97 -20.18 16.27
CA LYS A 229 -15.76 -21.10 15.45
C LYS A 229 -16.52 -20.27 14.41
N LEU A 230 -16.26 -20.52 13.13
CA LEU A 230 -16.98 -19.89 12.03
C LEU A 230 -18.27 -20.64 11.73
N ASP A 231 -19.31 -19.90 11.37
CA ASP A 231 -20.55 -20.47 10.83
C ASP A 231 -20.50 -20.43 9.30
N ALA A 232 -20.33 -21.59 8.67
CA ALA A 232 -20.16 -21.71 7.22
C ALA A 232 -21.37 -21.21 6.40
N ARG A 233 -22.51 -20.95 7.02
CA ARG A 233 -23.69 -20.38 6.33
C ARG A 233 -23.51 -18.91 5.94
N TYR A 234 -22.58 -18.21 6.58
CA TYR A 234 -22.41 -16.77 6.40
C TYR A 234 -21.12 -16.45 5.65
N PRO A 235 -21.12 -15.41 4.79
CA PRO A 235 -19.91 -14.85 4.22
C PRO A 235 -18.91 -14.41 5.30
N LEU A 236 -17.63 -14.48 4.98
CA LEU A 236 -16.54 -13.98 5.82
C LEU A 236 -15.79 -12.88 5.05
N VAL A 237 -15.46 -11.80 5.74
CA VAL A 237 -14.58 -10.74 5.22
C VAL A 237 -13.37 -10.65 6.15
N ILE A 238 -12.18 -10.65 5.55
CA ILE A 238 -10.92 -10.35 6.24
C ILE A 238 -10.34 -9.12 5.55
N ASP A 239 -10.18 -8.03 6.29
CA ASP A 239 -9.63 -6.76 5.80
C ASP A 239 -8.22 -6.57 6.36
N PRO A 240 -7.18 -7.07 5.66
CA PRO A 240 -5.81 -6.72 5.95
C PRO A 240 -5.46 -5.32 5.42
N THR A 241 -5.10 -4.41 6.31
CA THR A 241 -4.61 -3.08 5.95
C THR A 241 -3.09 -3.08 5.79
N LEU A 242 -2.61 -2.41 4.74
CA LEU A 242 -1.20 -2.17 4.48
C LEU A 242 -0.75 -0.83 5.08
N ASN A 243 0.03 -0.90 6.14
CA ASN A 243 0.71 0.25 6.71
C ASN A 243 2.13 0.29 6.17
N TRP A 244 2.34 1.19 5.21
CA TRP A 244 3.67 1.54 4.72
C TRP A 244 4.07 2.85 5.37
N GLY A 245 5.17 2.87 6.13
CA GLY A 245 5.68 4.09 6.75
C GLY A 245 6.94 3.85 7.56
N THR A 246 7.73 4.90 7.72
CA THR A 246 8.86 4.92 8.66
C THR A 246 8.32 5.15 10.07
N PHE A 247 8.61 4.24 10.99
CA PHE A 247 8.30 4.42 12.40
C PHE A 247 9.35 5.31 13.07
N MET A 248 8.87 6.16 13.97
CA MET A 248 9.67 6.86 14.97
C MET A 248 9.33 6.19 16.31
N ASP A 249 9.67 4.91 16.46
CA ASP A 249 9.44 4.11 17.67
C ASP A 249 10.51 3.01 17.75
N ASP A 250 10.99 2.72 18.96
CA ASP A 250 11.90 1.65 19.30
C ASP A 250 11.24 0.82 20.43
N ASP A 251 10.49 -0.21 20.01
CA ASP A 251 9.66 -1.17 20.76
C ASP A 251 10.39 -1.84 21.94
N SER A 252 10.74 -1.04 22.94
CA SER A 252 11.51 -1.40 24.13
C SER A 252 10.69 -1.04 25.38
N GLY A 253 10.65 -1.94 26.37
CA GLY A 253 9.83 -1.76 27.58
C GLY A 253 10.30 -0.66 28.55
N THR A 254 11.27 0.19 28.15
CA THR A 254 11.85 1.29 28.93
C THR A 254 11.63 2.65 28.26
N PHE A 255 10.65 2.73 27.37
CA PHE A 255 10.55 3.75 26.33
C PHE A 255 9.35 4.67 26.53
N ASP A 256 9.60 5.98 26.46
CA ASP A 256 8.58 7.04 26.54
C ASP A 256 8.74 7.95 25.32
N GLU A 257 7.73 7.96 24.45
CA GLU A 257 7.66 8.85 23.29
C GLU A 257 6.33 9.57 23.19
N TYR A 258 6.44 10.88 23.09
CA TYR A 258 5.30 11.79 22.99
C TYR A 258 5.40 12.54 21.69
N LEU A 259 4.62 12.17 20.69
CA LEU A 259 4.41 12.97 19.49
C LEU A 259 3.38 14.05 19.81
N TYR A 260 3.83 15.30 19.93
CA TYR A 260 2.97 16.45 20.21
C TYR A 260 2.37 17.04 18.93
N ALA A 261 3.07 16.92 17.81
CA ALA A 261 2.58 17.37 16.52
C ALA A 261 3.14 16.53 15.39
N ILE A 262 2.30 16.29 14.38
CA ILE A 262 2.69 15.70 13.10
C ILE A 262 2.14 16.62 12.02
N GLN A 263 3.02 17.11 11.15
CA GLN A 263 2.68 17.92 10.00
C GLN A 263 3.29 17.27 8.76
N ILE A 264 2.49 17.10 7.71
CA ILE A 264 3.00 16.67 6.41
C ILE A 264 3.10 17.91 5.54
N ASP A 265 4.29 18.20 5.03
CA ASP A 265 4.41 19.18 3.96
C ASP A 265 3.76 18.60 2.70
N THR A 266 2.68 19.26 2.26
CA THR A 266 1.88 18.81 1.13
C THR A 266 2.59 18.97 -0.22
N LEU A 267 3.68 19.73 -0.28
CA LEU A 267 4.43 20.00 -1.50
C LEU A 267 5.45 18.88 -1.78
N ASP A 268 6.24 18.48 -0.78
CA ASP A 268 7.34 17.53 -0.94
C ASP A 268 7.12 16.18 -0.21
N GLY A 269 6.04 16.07 0.57
CA GLY A 269 5.66 14.84 1.28
C GLY A 269 6.44 14.58 2.56
N VAL A 270 7.26 15.54 3.02
CA VAL A 270 8.07 15.37 4.22
C VAL A 270 7.21 15.40 5.46
N ILE A 271 7.46 14.44 6.35
CA ILE A 271 6.74 14.31 7.62
C ILE A 271 7.60 15.00 8.69
N TYR A 272 7.07 16.08 9.25
CA TYR A 272 7.61 16.75 10.41
C TYR A 272 6.92 16.23 11.65
N CYS A 273 7.69 15.56 12.51
CA CYS A 273 7.25 15.11 13.81
C CYS A 273 7.91 16.00 14.88
N ALA A 274 7.10 16.59 15.75
CA ALA A 274 7.59 17.28 16.94
C ALA A 274 7.14 16.49 18.16
N GLY A 275 8.09 16.17 19.03
CA GLY A 275 7.82 15.31 20.17
C GLY A 275 8.94 15.33 21.20
N ALA A 276 8.78 14.48 22.22
CA ALA A 276 9.82 14.14 23.16
C ALA A 276 10.07 12.63 23.09
N THR A 277 11.33 12.24 23.13
CA THR A 277 11.76 10.85 23.32
C THR A 277 12.82 10.82 24.43
N ASN A 278 12.85 9.73 25.20
CA ASN A 278 13.91 9.50 26.17
C ASN A 278 15.16 8.85 25.55
N LYS A 279 15.20 8.65 24.22
CA LYS A 279 16.40 8.23 23.48
C LYS A 279 17.10 9.40 22.80
N ASN A 280 18.43 9.32 22.76
CA ASN A 280 19.22 10.20 21.92
C ASN A 280 18.96 9.85 20.45
N ILE A 281 18.30 10.75 19.73
CA ILE A 281 18.24 10.69 18.26
C ILE A 281 19.58 11.23 17.76
N THR A 282 20.48 10.34 17.37
CA THR A 282 21.73 10.74 16.72
C THR A 282 21.42 11.22 15.31
N VAL A 283 21.26 12.53 15.15
CA VAL A 283 21.36 13.17 13.83
C VAL A 283 22.85 13.23 13.48
N ASN A 284 23.31 12.34 12.59
CA ASN A 284 24.64 12.50 12.00
C ASN A 284 24.60 13.71 11.04
N VAL A 285 24.58 14.92 11.60
CA VAL A 285 25.17 16.07 10.94
C VAL A 285 26.66 15.92 11.16
N ASN A 286 27.37 15.44 10.14
CA ASN A 286 28.82 15.48 10.12
C ASN A 286 29.21 16.97 10.14
N PRO A 287 29.75 17.54 11.23
CA PRO A 287 30.25 18.89 11.20
C PRO A 287 31.70 18.81 10.76
N ASN A 288 31.97 19.36 9.57
CA ASN A 288 33.27 19.62 8.92
C ASN A 288 33.65 18.65 7.79
#